data_AF-A0A162BRX5-F1
#
_entry.id   AF-A0A162BRX5-F1
#
_cell.length_a   1.000
_cell.length_b   1.000
_cell.length_c   1.000
_cell.angle_alpha   90.00
_cell.angle_beta   90.00
_cell.angle_gamma   90.00
#
_symmetry.space_group_name_H-M   'P 1'
#
loop_
_entity.id
_entity.type
_entity.pdbx_description
1 polymer ?
#
loop_
_entity_poly.entity_id
_entity_poly.type
_entity_poly.pdbx_seq_one_letter_code
_entity_poly.pdbx_strand_id
1 'polypeptide(L)'
;MPLLIVLLLIYCLVICFILAVVINGHELTRLEKKVRAFLVKTKEETEVPDELYNKAYEIVMDLGEALESENDLTKHDGVQMVLKRVEDFRDDSKDFNYQTQEEIDPKPSLKVVK
;
A
#
# COMPACT_ATOMS: atom_id res chain seq x y z
N MET A 1 25.30 38.78 -0.56
CA MET A 1 25.42 37.54 0.23
C MET A 1 24.19 37.24 1.10
N PRO A 2 23.69 38.15 1.98
CA PRO A 2 22.56 37.80 2.85
C PRO A 2 21.23 37.64 2.09
N LEU A 3 21.00 38.45 1.05
CA LEU A 3 19.77 38.37 0.24
C LEU A 3 19.59 37.03 -0.48
N LEU A 4 20.68 36.39 -0.94
CA LEU A 4 20.62 35.06 -1.58
C LEU A 4 20.23 33.97 -0.58
N ILE A 5 20.72 34.06 0.65
CA ILE A 5 20.39 33.12 1.74
C ILE A 5 18.91 33.27 2.12
N VAL A 6 18.43 34.51 2.24
CA VAL A 6 17.01 34.79 2.52
C VAL A 6 16.12 34.25 1.39
N LEU A 7 16.52 34.44 0.13
CA LEU A 7 15.79 33.92 -1.03
C LEU A 7 15.74 32.39 -1.04
N LEU A 8 16.86 31.74 -0.70
CA LEU A 8 16.95 30.27 -0.61
C LEU A 8 16.05 29.73 0.51
N LEU A 9 16.04 30.39 1.68
CA LEU A 9 15.16 30.01 2.79
C LEU A 9 13.68 30.12 2.42
N ILE A 10 13.29 31.18 1.70
CA ILE A 10 11.91 31.34 1.22
C ILE A 10 11.54 30.20 0.26
N TYR A 11 12.42 29.84 -0.68
CA TYR A 11 12.18 28.71 -1.58
C TYR A 11 12.05 27.38 -0.84
N CYS A 12 12.90 27.12 0.16
CA CYS A 12 12.79 25.92 0.98
C CYS A 12 11.43 25.84 1.70
N LEU A 13 10.92 26.95 2.24
CA LEU A 13 9.61 26.98 2.89
C LEU A 13 8.47 26.68 1.93
N VAL A 14 8.51 27.25 0.71
CA VAL A 14 7.50 27.00 -0.33
C VAL A 14 7.52 25.52 -0.75
N ILE A 15 8.70 24.93 -0.92
CA ILE A 15 8.85 23.51 -1.26
C ILE A 15 8.31 22.61 -0.13
N CYS A 16 8.65 22.92 1.13
CA CYS A 16 8.12 22.20 2.29
C CYS A 16 6.60 22.29 2.37
N PHE A 17 6.02 23.44 2.03
CA PHE A 17 4.57 23.64 2.01
C PHE A 17 3.89 22.81 0.93
N ILE A 18 4.47 22.77 -0.29
CA ILE A 18 3.97 21.91 -1.37
C ILE A 18 4.04 20.43 -0.95
N LEU A 19 5.15 19.98 -0.37
CA LEU A 19 5.29 18.61 0.14
C LEU A 19 4.27 18.30 1.24
N ALA A 20 4.04 19.23 2.18
CA ALA A 20 3.05 19.08 3.24
C ALA A 20 1.62 18.98 2.70
N VAL A 21 1.27 19.76 1.67
CA VAL A 21 -0.04 19.70 0.99
C VAL A 21 -0.21 18.37 0.25
N VAL A 22 0.84 17.89 -0.41
CA VAL A 22 0.84 16.58 -1.10
C VAL A 22 0.70 15.42 -0.11
N ILE A 23 1.34 15.50 1.08
CA ILE A 23 1.26 14.47 2.12
C ILE A 23 -0.09 14.53 2.87
N ASN A 24 -0.61 15.72 3.17
CA ASN A 24 -1.87 15.89 3.89
C ASN A 24 -3.12 15.68 3.02
N GLY A 25 -2.97 15.40 1.72
CA GLY A 25 -4.07 14.91 0.89
C GLY A 25 -5.21 15.91 0.67
N HIS A 26 -4.91 17.21 0.55
CA HIS A 26 -5.91 18.16 0.07
C HIS A 26 -6.16 17.89 -1.43
N GLU A 27 -7.43 17.86 -1.86
CA GLU A 27 -7.82 17.38 -3.19
C GLU A 27 -6.91 17.87 -4.32
N LEU A 28 -6.15 16.94 -4.90
CA LEU A 28 -5.13 17.25 -5.90
C LEU A 28 -5.78 17.86 -7.13
N THR A 29 -5.29 19.05 -7.50
CA THR A 29 -5.65 19.72 -8.76
C THR A 29 -5.27 18.79 -9.92
N ARG A 30 -6.11 18.69 -10.98
CA ARG A 30 -5.95 17.72 -12.09
C ARG A 30 -4.53 17.62 -12.68
N LEU A 31 -3.74 18.68 -12.60
CA LEU A 31 -2.35 18.73 -13.07
C LEU A 31 -1.38 17.99 -12.14
N GLU A 32 -1.53 18.10 -10.81
CA GLU A 32 -0.74 17.32 -9.86
C GLU A 32 -1.05 15.84 -9.96
N LYS A 33 -2.31 15.46 -10.21
CA LYS A 33 -2.68 14.07 -10.50
C LYS A 33 -1.93 13.53 -11.73
N LYS A 34 -1.77 14.35 -12.76
CA LYS A 34 -1.08 13.97 -14.01
C LYS A 34 0.44 13.88 -13.82
N VAL A 35 1.03 14.77 -13.02
CA VAL A 35 2.47 14.71 -12.67
C VAL A 35 2.75 13.54 -11.74
N ARG A 36 1.87 13.27 -10.76
CA ARG A 36 1.95 12.08 -9.90
C ARG A 36 1.80 10.80 -10.71
N ALA A 37 0.88 10.73 -11.67
CA ALA A 37 0.72 9.58 -12.57
C ALA A 37 1.89 9.38 -13.55
N PHE A 38 2.63 10.46 -13.89
CA PHE A 38 3.81 10.37 -14.74
C PHE A 38 5.08 10.01 -13.95
N LEU A 39 5.22 10.53 -12.72
CA LEU A 39 6.38 10.30 -11.86
C LEU A 39 6.27 8.96 -11.10
N VAL A 40 5.06 8.62 -10.66
CA VAL A 40 4.68 7.28 -10.23
C VAL A 40 4.22 6.55 -11.49
N LYS A 41 5.20 6.15 -12.34
CA LYS A 41 4.96 5.13 -13.36
C LYS A 41 4.21 3.99 -12.66
N THR A 42 2.96 3.85 -13.06
CA THR A 42 1.89 3.11 -12.41
C THR A 42 2.41 1.78 -11.88
N LYS A 43 2.57 1.66 -10.56
CA LYS A 43 1.98 0.50 -9.88
C LYS A 43 0.51 0.62 -10.25
N GLU A 44 0.07 -0.08 -11.30
CA GLU A 44 -1.32 -0.49 -11.31
C GLU A 44 -1.47 -1.19 -9.96
N GLU A 45 -2.27 -0.59 -9.08
CA GLU A 45 -2.81 -1.32 -7.95
C GLU A 45 -3.58 -2.45 -8.62
N THR A 46 -2.93 -3.60 -8.79
CA THR A 46 -3.57 -4.81 -9.26
C THR A 46 -4.74 -5.00 -8.31
N GLU A 47 -5.93 -4.76 -8.84
CA GLU A 47 -7.17 -4.73 -8.08
C GLU A 47 -7.24 -6.10 -7.39
N VAL A 48 -7.11 -6.11 -6.06
CA VAL A 48 -7.12 -7.34 -5.29
C VAL A 48 -8.48 -7.98 -5.55
N PRO A 49 -8.55 -9.24 -6.01
CA PRO A 49 -9.81 -9.89 -6.30
C PRO A 49 -10.76 -9.73 -5.12
N ASP A 50 -12.00 -9.32 -5.41
CA ASP A 50 -13.03 -9.10 -4.38
C ASP A 50 -13.17 -10.29 -3.43
N GLU A 51 -12.93 -11.51 -3.93
CA GLU A 51 -12.92 -12.74 -3.14
C GLU A 51 -11.83 -12.76 -2.06
N LEU A 52 -10.60 -12.34 -2.38
CA LEU A 52 -9.51 -12.24 -1.40
C LEU A 52 -9.77 -11.12 -0.39
N TYR A 53 -10.34 -10.02 -0.86
CA TYR A 53 -10.73 -8.90 0.00
C TYR A 53 -11.83 -9.30 0.99
N ASN A 54 -12.89 -9.94 0.50
CA ASN A 54 -14.00 -10.42 1.33
C ASN A 54 -13.53 -11.49 2.32
N LYS A 55 -12.68 -12.43 1.89
CA LYS A 55 -12.11 -13.45 2.79
C LYS A 55 -11.25 -12.82 3.88
N ALA A 56 -10.45 -11.80 3.57
CA ALA A 56 -9.70 -11.05 4.57
C ALA A 56 -10.62 -10.30 5.55
N TYR A 57 -11.70 -9.71 5.05
CA TYR A 57 -12.69 -9.01 5.87
C TYR A 57 -13.40 -9.94 6.86
N GLU A 58 -13.86 -11.11 6.40
CA GLU A 58 -14.47 -12.14 7.25
C GLU A 58 -13.50 -12.61 8.35
N ILE A 59 -12.22 -12.82 8.01
CA ILE A 59 -11.21 -13.21 8.99
C ILE A 59 -11.05 -12.17 10.11
N VAL A 60 -11.10 -10.88 9.77
CA VAL A 60 -11.02 -9.78 10.74
C VAL A 60 -12.29 -9.66 11.57
N MET A 61 -13.47 -9.85 10.98
CA MET A 61 -14.73 -9.84 11.70
C MET A 61 -14.77 -10.93 12.77
N ASP A 62 -14.38 -12.15 12.42
CA ASP A 62 -14.35 -13.27 13.35
C ASP A 62 -13.27 -13.10 14.44
N LEU A 63 -12.17 -12.38 14.14
CA LEU A 63 -11.21 -11.98 15.16
C LEU A 63 -11.87 -11.03 16.17
N GLY A 64 -12.66 -10.06 15.68
CA GLY A 64 -13.42 -9.15 16.51
C GLY A 64 -14.36 -9.90 17.45
N GLU A 65 -15.15 -10.84 16.92
CA GLU A 65 -16.05 -11.67 17.71
C GLU A 65 -15.31 -12.51 18.76
N ALA A 66 -14.18 -13.12 18.39
CA ALA A 66 -13.35 -13.88 19.33
C ALA A 66 -12.80 -13.00 20.47
N LEU A 67 -12.41 -11.75 20.18
CA LEU A 67 -11.87 -10.82 21.17
C LEU A 67 -12.94 -10.21 22.09
N GLU A 68 -14.18 -10.13 21.64
CA GLU A 68 -15.33 -9.67 22.43
C GLU A 68 -15.78 -10.70 23.49
N SER A 69 -15.33 -11.95 23.40
CA SER A 69 -15.62 -12.97 24.41
C SER A 69 -15.19 -12.52 25.82
N GLU A 70 -16.11 -12.59 26.78
CA GLU A 70 -15.84 -12.30 28.19
C GLU A 70 -15.01 -13.40 28.87
N ASN A 71 -15.02 -14.61 28.31
CA ASN A 71 -14.24 -15.75 28.81
C ASN A 71 -12.86 -15.78 28.15
N ASP A 72 -11.81 -15.68 28.96
CA ASP A 72 -10.41 -15.68 28.52
C ASP A 72 -10.00 -16.98 27.81
N LEU A 73 -10.54 -18.14 28.22
CA LEU A 73 -10.23 -19.42 27.58
C LEU A 73 -10.84 -19.47 26.17
N THR A 74 -12.11 -19.08 26.06
CA THR A 74 -12.84 -19.02 24.78
C THR A 74 -12.23 -17.98 23.84
N LYS A 75 -11.76 -16.85 24.38
CA LYS A 75 -11.04 -15.83 23.63
C LYS A 75 -9.73 -16.36 23.07
N HIS A 76 -8.94 -17.05 23.88
CA HIS A 76 -7.68 -17.64 23.44
C HIS A 76 -7.91 -18.67 22.32
N ASP A 77 -8.87 -19.57 22.49
CA ASP A 77 -9.21 -20.59 21.49
C ASP A 77 -9.73 -19.96 20.18
N GLY A 78 -10.58 -18.93 20.30
CA GLY A 78 -11.08 -18.17 19.15
C GLY A 78 -9.96 -17.46 18.39
N VAL A 79 -9.04 -16.79 19.09
CA VAL A 79 -7.88 -16.14 18.48
C VAL A 79 -6.95 -17.16 17.81
N GLN A 80 -6.71 -18.32 18.42
CA GLN A 80 -5.93 -19.40 17.81
C GLN A 80 -6.57 -19.93 16.52
N MET A 81 -7.88 -20.12 16.53
CA MET A 81 -8.62 -20.57 15.35
C MET A 81 -8.52 -19.54 14.22
N VAL A 82 -8.70 -18.26 14.53
CA VAL A 82 -8.58 -17.19 13.53
C VAL A 82 -7.16 -17.07 13.00
N LEU A 83 -6.15 -17.19 13.88
CA LEU A 83 -4.74 -17.18 13.48
C LEU A 83 -4.45 -18.28 12.45
N LYS A 84 -4.95 -19.49 12.65
CA LYS A 84 -4.80 -20.58 11.68
C LYS A 84 -5.39 -20.21 10.31
N ARG A 85 -6.56 -19.57 10.28
CA ARG A 85 -7.17 -19.12 9.01
C ARG A 85 -6.42 -17.97 8.35
N VAL A 86 -5.76 -17.12 9.12
CA VAL A 86 -4.84 -16.10 8.59
C VAL A 86 -3.64 -16.79 7.92
N GLU A 87 -3.11 -17.86 8.51
CA GLU A 87 -2.02 -18.64 7.92
C GLU A 87 -2.45 -19.30 6.62
N ASP A 88 -3.62 -19.95 6.62
CA ASP A 88 -4.21 -20.57 5.42
C ASP A 88 -4.47 -19.50 4.33
N PHE A 89 -5.04 -18.34 4.69
CA PHE A 89 -5.26 -17.24 3.75
C PHE A 89 -3.94 -16.69 3.17
N ARG A 90 -2.91 -16.57 4.01
CA ARG A 90 -1.58 -16.12 3.57
C ARG A 90 -0.95 -17.11 2.59
N ASP A 91 -1.12 -18.40 2.83
CA ASP A 91 -0.58 -19.42 1.95
C ASP A 91 -1.36 -19.50 0.63
N ASP A 92 -2.69 -19.37 0.66
CA ASP A 92 -3.54 -19.29 -0.53
C ASP A 92 -3.27 -18.02 -1.38
N SER A 93 -2.92 -16.90 -0.73
CA SER A 93 -2.68 -15.62 -1.42
C SER A 93 -1.23 -15.43 -1.89
N LYS A 94 -0.32 -16.35 -1.56
CA LYS A 94 1.08 -16.31 -2.04
C LYS A 94 1.15 -16.33 -3.56
N ASP A 95 0.35 -17.16 -4.22
CA ASP A 95 0.36 -17.29 -5.68
C ASP A 95 -0.02 -15.98 -6.39
N PHE A 96 -0.90 -15.17 -5.77
CA PHE A 96 -1.23 -13.82 -6.24
C PHE A 96 -0.10 -12.81 -6.01
N ASN A 97 0.60 -12.93 -4.87
CA ASN A 97 1.77 -12.10 -4.55
C ASN A 97 2.95 -12.35 -5.50
N TYR A 98 3.15 -13.61 -5.93
CA TYR A 98 4.20 -13.98 -6.90
C TYR A 98 3.90 -13.49 -8.33
N GLN A 99 2.65 -13.57 -8.80
CA GLN A 99 2.27 -13.02 -10.11
C GLN A 99 2.43 -11.49 -10.17
N THR A 100 2.14 -10.80 -9.07
CA THR A 100 2.36 -9.34 -8.96
C THR A 100 3.86 -8.98 -8.97
N GLN A 101 4.76 -9.90 -8.58
CA GLN A 101 6.22 -9.66 -8.59
C GLN A 101 6.89 -9.97 -9.93
N GLU A 102 6.45 -10.99 -10.69
CA GLU A 102 7.07 -11.30 -11.99
C GLU A 102 6.84 -10.21 -13.06
N GLU A 103 5.76 -9.43 -12.97
CA GLU A 103 5.50 -8.32 -13.89
C GLU A 103 6.40 -7.09 -13.63
N ILE A 104 7.05 -7.03 -12.46
CA ILE A 104 7.86 -5.88 -12.02
C ILE A 104 9.35 -6.03 -12.40
N ASP A 105 9.80 -7.19 -12.90
CA ASP A 105 11.20 -7.37 -13.29
C ASP A 105 11.38 -7.14 -14.81
N PRO A 106 11.86 -5.95 -15.26
CA PRO A 106 12.08 -5.72 -16.67
C PRO A 106 13.30 -6.52 -17.12
N LYS A 107 13.07 -7.74 -17.58
CA LYS A 107 14.08 -8.58 -18.24
C LYS A 107 14.78 -7.74 -19.32
N PRO A 108 16.08 -7.41 -19.19
CA PRO A 108 16.75 -6.58 -20.19
C PRO A 108 16.88 -7.40 -21.48
N SER A 109 16.12 -7.00 -22.50
CA SER A 109 16.23 -7.57 -23.84
C SER A 109 17.59 -7.19 -24.44
N LEU A 110 18.58 -8.07 -24.32
CA LEU A 110 19.83 -7.94 -25.04
C LEU A 110 19.56 -8.09 -26.54
N LYS A 111 19.52 -6.96 -27.23
CA LYS A 111 19.37 -6.89 -28.68
C LYS A 111 20.65 -7.42 -29.32
N VAL A 112 20.61 -8.66 -29.81
CA VAL A 112 21.69 -9.22 -30.63
C VAL A 112 21.64 -8.52 -31.98
N VAL A 113 22.61 -7.63 -32.22
CA VAL A 113 22.84 -7.02 -33.52
C VAL A 113 23.51 -8.08 -34.39
N LYS A 114 22.88 -8.42 -35.52
CA LYS A 114 23.40 -9.33 -36.53
C LYS A 114 24.16 -8.57 -37.60
#